data_AF-A0AAD6USD0-F1
#
_entry.id   AF-A0AAD6USD0-F1
#
_cell.length_a   1.000
_cell.length_b   1.000
_cell.length_c   1.000
_cell.angle_alpha   90.00
_cell.angle_beta   90.00
_cell.angle_gamma   90.00
#
_symmetry.space_group_name_H-M   'P 1'
#
loop_
_entity.id
_entity.type
_entity.pdbx_description
1 polymer ?
#
loop_
_entity_poly.entity_id
_entity_poly.type
_entity_poly.pdbx_seq_one_letter_code
_entity_poly.pdbx_strand_id
1 'polypeptide(L)'
;MHLIPENLIKNLLDLWTGNFKGLDEGTGSYVLQPAAFEGVGSTCAAAGDTTPSAFGARVPNLATQRHYYTAESYTLFTTLIGPVALRNRFRNPKYYRHYLDLVLIFNDCMSMGLDRDYVDGEFRDKVVKSVEKYEEYYYQYDVARLSTCPLTIHALLHIPDDILRCGPMPCYWNYITERFVGFLVRSSKSRKDPYASFARRLREIAQNSAIKVRFHLQEELDLSDVGDEDRKGRLVLGCEWACSFLKSVLY
;
A
#
# COMPACT_ATOMS: atom_id res chain seq x y z
N MET A 1 -0.17 4.71 2.32
CA MET A 1 -0.29 3.49 3.15
C MET A 1 -1.70 3.26 3.68
N HIS A 2 -2.22 4.12 4.56
CA HIS A 2 -3.53 3.88 5.17
C HIS A 2 -4.72 4.26 4.29
N LEU A 3 -4.70 5.45 3.67
CA LEU A 3 -5.86 6.00 2.96
C LEU A 3 -6.38 5.09 1.83
N ILE A 4 -5.54 4.81 0.83
CA ILE A 4 -5.93 3.97 -0.31
C ILE A 4 -5.83 2.46 0.06
N PRO A 5 -4.66 1.88 0.39
CA PRO A 5 -4.56 0.43 0.62
C PRO A 5 -5.38 -0.10 1.81
N GLU A 6 -5.19 0.43 3.02
CA GLU A 6 -5.77 -0.20 4.21
C GLU A 6 -7.21 0.22 4.52
N ASN A 7 -7.65 1.37 4.00
CA ASN A 7 -9.00 1.85 4.22
C ASN A 7 -9.86 1.68 2.97
N LEU A 8 -9.55 2.38 1.87
CA LEU A 8 -10.41 2.37 0.68
C LEU A 8 -10.54 0.96 0.08
N ILE A 9 -9.42 0.33 -0.26
CA ILE A 9 -9.42 -0.98 -0.92
C ILE A 9 -9.99 -2.04 0.01
N LYS A 10 -9.68 -1.96 1.31
CA LYS A 10 -10.28 -2.85 2.31
C LYS A 10 -11.81 -2.72 2.37
N ASN A 11 -12.33 -1.49 2.39
CA ASN A 11 -13.77 -1.24 2.38
C ASN A 11 -14.43 -1.73 1.08
N LEU A 12 -13.78 -1.52 -0.07
CA LEU A 12 -14.26 -2.03 -1.36
C LEU A 12 -14.32 -3.56 -1.39
N LEU A 13 -13.30 -4.24 -0.86
CA LEU A 13 -13.30 -5.70 -0.74
C LEU A 13 -14.41 -6.20 0.20
N ASP A 14 -14.70 -5.47 1.28
CA ASP A 14 -15.84 -5.78 2.16
C ASP A 14 -17.17 -5.60 1.43
N LEU A 15 -17.30 -4.57 0.59
CA LEU A 15 -18.48 -4.35 -0.25
C LEU A 15 -18.64 -5.48 -1.29
N TRP A 16 -17.57 -5.82 -2.01
CA TRP A 16 -17.59 -6.84 -3.05
C TRP A 16 -17.77 -8.27 -2.52
N THR A 17 -17.50 -8.49 -1.23
CA THR A 17 -17.73 -9.79 -0.56
C THR A 17 -19.03 -9.82 0.25
N GLY A 18 -19.81 -8.73 0.27
CA GLY A 18 -21.06 -8.64 1.03
C GLY A 18 -20.87 -8.58 2.56
N ASN A 19 -19.66 -8.25 3.02
CA ASN A 19 -19.31 -8.21 4.45
C ASN A 19 -19.30 -6.78 5.02
N PHE A 20 -19.66 -5.77 4.24
CA PHE A 20 -19.58 -4.37 4.66
C PHE A 20 -20.75 -3.99 5.58
N LYS A 21 -20.47 -3.93 6.89
CA LYS A 21 -21.37 -3.36 7.92
C LYS A 21 -22.82 -3.89 7.90
N GLY A 22 -23.02 -5.13 7.44
CA GLY A 22 -24.34 -5.75 7.34
C GLY A 22 -25.25 -5.16 6.25
N LEU A 23 -24.71 -4.35 5.34
CA LEU A 23 -25.44 -3.83 4.18
C LEU A 23 -25.47 -4.84 3.04
N ASP A 24 -26.58 -4.85 2.30
CA ASP A 24 -26.71 -5.55 1.03
C ASP A 24 -26.13 -4.72 -0.13
N GLU A 25 -26.33 -5.19 -1.37
CA GLU A 25 -25.93 -4.46 -2.57
C GLU A 25 -26.89 -3.34 -3.00
N GLY A 26 -28.00 -3.14 -2.28
CA GLY A 26 -29.04 -2.17 -2.61
C GLY A 26 -29.57 -2.38 -4.03
N THR A 27 -29.59 -1.32 -4.82
CA THR A 27 -29.94 -1.38 -6.26
C THR A 27 -28.75 -1.77 -7.15
N GLY A 28 -27.60 -2.08 -6.55
CA GLY A 28 -26.35 -2.44 -7.22
C GLY A 28 -26.24 -3.93 -7.54
N SER A 29 -25.09 -4.31 -8.10
CA SER A 29 -24.73 -5.70 -8.43
C SER A 29 -23.21 -5.92 -8.30
N TYR A 30 -22.63 -5.36 -7.24
CA TYR A 30 -21.18 -5.34 -7.02
C TYR A 30 -20.67 -6.53 -6.22
N VAL A 31 -21.55 -7.35 -5.64
CA VAL A 31 -21.11 -8.53 -4.89
C VAL A 31 -20.61 -9.60 -5.86
N LEU A 32 -19.36 -10.01 -5.67
CA LEU A 32 -18.73 -11.08 -6.43
C LEU A 32 -19.33 -12.42 -6.03
N GLN A 33 -19.45 -13.33 -7.01
CA GLN A 33 -19.77 -14.72 -6.70
C GLN A 33 -18.66 -15.34 -5.84
N PRO A 34 -18.98 -16.18 -4.84
CA PRO A 34 -17.97 -16.80 -3.97
C PRO A 34 -16.86 -17.50 -4.76
N ALA A 35 -17.21 -18.29 -5.77
CA ALA A 35 -16.26 -18.96 -6.66
C ALA A 35 -15.38 -17.97 -7.45
N ALA A 36 -15.91 -16.80 -7.82
CA ALA A 36 -15.13 -15.76 -8.49
C ALA A 36 -14.10 -15.15 -7.54
N PHE A 37 -14.48 -14.89 -6.28
CA PHE A 37 -13.58 -14.35 -5.27
C PHE A 37 -12.52 -15.36 -4.82
N GLU A 38 -12.86 -16.64 -4.70
CA GLU A 38 -11.88 -17.73 -4.49
C GLU A 38 -10.88 -17.84 -5.65
N GLY A 39 -11.35 -17.65 -6.89
CA GLY A 39 -10.50 -17.56 -8.07
C GLY A 39 -9.50 -16.41 -7.98
N VAL A 40 -9.94 -15.22 -7.56
CA VAL A 40 -9.06 -14.05 -7.31
C VAL A 40 -8.01 -14.39 -6.25
N GLY A 41 -8.41 -15.01 -5.15
CA GLY A 41 -7.51 -15.42 -4.07
C GLY A 41 -6.45 -16.41 -4.53
N SER A 42 -6.85 -17.40 -5.33
CA SER A 42 -5.94 -18.39 -5.93
C SER A 42 -4.95 -17.75 -6.90
N THR A 43 -5.40 -16.79 -7.72
CA THR A 43 -4.52 -16.01 -8.61
C THR A 43 -3.50 -15.19 -7.81
N CYS A 44 -3.90 -14.58 -6.69
CA CYS A 44 -2.96 -13.85 -5.83
C CYS A 44 -1.85 -14.76 -5.29
N ALA A 45 -2.22 -15.94 -4.77
CA ALA A 45 -1.25 -16.91 -4.28
C ALA A 45 -0.30 -17.40 -5.38
N ALA A 46 -0.81 -17.70 -6.57
CA ALA A 46 -0.02 -18.20 -7.70
C ALA A 46 0.91 -17.13 -8.29
N ALA A 47 0.48 -15.86 -8.33
CA ALA A 47 1.33 -14.75 -8.77
C ALA A 47 2.62 -14.62 -7.93
N GLY A 48 2.57 -15.05 -6.67
CA GLY A 48 3.73 -15.10 -5.80
C GLY A 48 4.87 -15.99 -6.26
N ASP A 49 4.62 -16.99 -7.13
CA ASP A 49 5.66 -17.89 -7.64
C ASP A 49 6.41 -17.31 -8.85
N THR A 50 5.86 -16.27 -9.49
CA THR A 50 6.42 -15.63 -10.68
C THR A 50 6.82 -14.17 -10.47
N THR A 51 6.32 -13.52 -9.41
CA THR A 51 6.65 -12.13 -9.10
C THR A 51 8.08 -12.04 -8.57
N PRO A 52 8.98 -11.27 -9.22
CA PRO A 52 10.35 -11.12 -8.74
C PRO A 52 10.38 -10.52 -7.32
N SER A 53 11.33 -10.95 -6.49
CA SER A 53 11.48 -10.47 -5.12
C SER A 53 11.71 -8.95 -5.02
N ALA A 54 12.17 -8.31 -6.09
CA ALA A 54 12.31 -6.86 -6.20
C ALA A 54 10.96 -6.12 -6.02
N PHE A 55 9.84 -6.75 -6.34
CA PHE A 55 8.48 -6.20 -6.18
C PHE A 55 7.91 -6.31 -4.77
N GLY A 56 8.70 -6.79 -3.81
CA GLY A 56 8.32 -6.84 -2.41
C GLY A 56 7.77 -8.21 -2.00
N ALA A 57 6.92 -8.21 -0.97
CA ALA A 57 6.44 -9.45 -0.36
C ALA A 57 5.42 -10.20 -1.22
N ARG A 58 5.44 -11.54 -1.12
CA ARG A 58 4.42 -12.41 -1.72
C ARG A 58 3.03 -12.02 -1.20
N VAL A 59 2.11 -11.72 -2.12
CA VAL A 59 0.73 -11.40 -1.78
C VAL A 59 -0.01 -12.69 -1.35
N PRO A 60 -0.56 -12.76 -0.11
CA PRO A 60 -1.26 -13.95 0.35
C PRO A 60 -2.56 -14.21 -0.42
N ASN A 61 -3.16 -15.39 -0.25
CA ASN A 61 -4.46 -15.68 -0.86
C ASN A 61 -5.53 -14.72 -0.30
N LEU A 62 -6.13 -13.90 -1.17
CA LEU A 62 -7.09 -12.88 -0.76
C LEU A 62 -8.37 -13.45 -0.13
N ALA A 63 -8.81 -14.64 -0.55
CA ALA A 63 -10.05 -15.24 -0.08
C ALA A 63 -9.89 -15.91 1.29
N THR A 64 -8.76 -16.58 1.54
CA THR A 64 -8.55 -17.39 2.76
C THR A 64 -7.59 -16.76 3.76
N GLN A 65 -6.70 -15.88 3.31
CA GLN A 65 -5.57 -15.36 4.08
C GLN A 65 -5.57 -13.82 4.17
N ARG A 66 -6.73 -13.18 3.97
CA ARG A 66 -6.86 -11.71 4.04
C ARG A 66 -6.37 -11.11 5.36
N HIS A 67 -6.44 -11.84 6.47
CA HIS A 67 -5.95 -11.38 7.77
C HIS A 67 -4.42 -11.21 7.82
N TYR A 68 -3.67 -11.81 6.88
CA TYR A 68 -2.23 -11.58 6.72
C TYR A 68 -1.89 -10.40 5.81
N TYR A 69 -2.89 -9.73 5.19
CA TYR A 69 -2.61 -8.60 4.31
C TYR A 69 -2.11 -7.41 5.13
N THR A 70 -0.95 -6.91 4.72
CA THR A 70 -0.41 -5.62 5.17
C THR A 70 -0.76 -4.55 4.14
N ALA A 71 -0.48 -3.28 4.46
CA ALA A 71 -0.58 -2.22 3.46
C ALA A 71 0.25 -2.48 2.19
N GLU A 72 1.41 -3.14 2.31
CA GLU A 72 2.23 -3.55 1.16
C GLU A 72 1.47 -4.58 0.31
N SER A 73 0.89 -5.62 0.92
CA SER A 73 0.09 -6.62 0.21
C SER A 73 -1.12 -6.00 -0.48
N TYR A 74 -1.82 -5.06 0.18
CA TYR A 74 -2.92 -4.33 -0.44
C TYR A 74 -2.45 -3.44 -1.60
N THR A 75 -1.27 -2.84 -1.49
CA THR A 75 -0.69 -2.02 -2.57
C THR A 75 -0.40 -2.88 -3.79
N LEU A 76 0.34 -3.98 -3.63
CA LEU A 76 0.68 -4.90 -4.72
C LEU A 76 -0.55 -5.57 -5.33
N PHE A 77 -1.52 -5.96 -4.49
CA PHE A 77 -2.80 -6.45 -4.97
C PHE A 77 -3.49 -5.38 -5.82
N THR A 78 -3.56 -4.13 -5.35
CA THR A 78 -4.31 -3.08 -6.03
C THR A 78 -3.68 -2.70 -7.37
N THR A 79 -2.37 -2.53 -7.42
CA THR A 79 -1.70 -1.95 -8.60
C THR A 79 -1.26 -3.00 -9.62
N LEU A 80 -0.94 -4.23 -9.20
CA LEU A 80 -0.36 -5.26 -10.07
C LEU A 80 -1.32 -6.43 -10.33
N ILE A 81 -1.82 -7.07 -9.27
CA ILE A 81 -2.52 -8.36 -9.40
C ILE A 81 -4.01 -8.17 -9.71
N GLY A 82 -4.67 -7.26 -8.98
CA GLY A 82 -6.10 -7.04 -9.02
C GLY A 82 -6.65 -6.62 -10.39
N PRO A 83 -5.96 -5.77 -11.19
CA PRO A 83 -6.40 -5.47 -12.57
C PRO A 83 -6.56 -6.73 -13.42
N VAL A 84 -5.69 -7.73 -13.24
CA VAL A 84 -5.77 -9.00 -13.97
C VAL A 84 -6.76 -9.95 -13.29
N ALA A 85 -6.68 -10.09 -11.98
CA ALA A 85 -7.45 -11.09 -11.23
C ALA A 85 -8.96 -10.79 -11.20
N LEU A 86 -9.34 -9.50 -11.15
CA LEU A 86 -10.75 -9.05 -11.12
C LEU A 86 -11.38 -8.90 -12.51
N ARG A 87 -10.60 -9.07 -13.59
CA ARG A 87 -11.09 -8.94 -14.96
C ARG A 87 -12.22 -9.94 -15.21
N ASN A 88 -13.34 -9.43 -15.72
CA ASN A 88 -14.56 -10.22 -16.01
C ASN A 88 -15.12 -11.00 -14.80
N ARG A 89 -14.88 -10.55 -13.56
CA ARG A 89 -15.42 -11.21 -12.35
C ARG A 89 -16.71 -10.57 -11.81
N PHE A 90 -16.93 -9.30 -12.10
CA PHE A 90 -18.15 -8.59 -11.70
C PHE A 90 -19.31 -8.90 -12.67
N ARG A 91 -20.53 -9.02 -12.12
CA ARG A 91 -21.76 -9.15 -12.93
C ARG A 91 -21.95 -7.96 -13.86
N ASN A 92 -21.73 -6.75 -13.33
CA ASN A 92 -21.74 -5.52 -14.10
C ASN A 92 -20.31 -4.98 -14.27
N PRO A 93 -19.81 -4.79 -15.50
CA PRO A 93 -18.45 -4.31 -15.74
C PRO A 93 -18.17 -2.89 -15.23
N LYS A 94 -19.19 -2.11 -14.85
CA LYS A 94 -19.00 -0.75 -14.30
C LYS A 94 -18.15 -0.75 -13.02
N TYR A 95 -18.29 -1.75 -12.16
CA TYR A 95 -17.53 -1.84 -10.90
C TYR A 95 -16.05 -2.16 -11.16
N TYR A 96 -15.77 -3.03 -12.12
CA TYR A 96 -14.41 -3.29 -12.57
C TYR A 96 -13.76 -2.04 -13.17
N ARG A 97 -14.50 -1.30 -14.02
CA ARG A 97 -14.00 -0.04 -14.60
C ARG A 97 -13.74 1.01 -13.52
N HIS A 98 -14.62 1.15 -12.54
CA HIS A 98 -14.40 2.04 -11.39
C HIS A 98 -13.17 1.64 -10.56
N TYR A 99 -12.97 0.34 -10.34
CA TYR A 99 -11.75 -0.16 -9.73
C TYR A 99 -10.50 0.22 -10.54
N LEU A 100 -10.52 0.07 -11.87
CA LEU A 100 -9.39 0.51 -12.71
C LEU A 100 -9.16 2.03 -12.65
N ASP A 101 -10.21 2.85 -12.60
CA ASP A 101 -10.08 4.30 -12.40
C ASP A 101 -9.33 4.60 -11.09
N LEU A 102 -9.64 3.87 -10.01
CA LEU A 102 -8.94 3.98 -8.73
C LEU A 102 -7.49 3.49 -8.80
N VAL A 103 -7.20 2.44 -9.57
CA VAL A 103 -5.83 1.97 -9.81
C VAL A 103 -5.01 3.03 -10.54
N LEU A 104 -5.58 3.70 -11.54
CA LEU A 104 -4.91 4.80 -12.24
C LEU A 104 -4.63 5.98 -11.31
N ILE A 105 -5.59 6.37 -10.48
CA ILE A 105 -5.38 7.41 -9.45
C ILE A 105 -4.25 7.00 -8.51
N PHE A 106 -4.23 5.75 -8.07
CA PHE A 106 -3.21 5.28 -7.15
C PHE A 106 -1.82 5.25 -7.81
N ASN A 107 -1.71 4.81 -9.06
CA ASN A 107 -0.45 4.84 -9.80
C ASN A 107 0.06 6.27 -10.01
N ASP A 108 -0.83 7.22 -10.33
CA ASP A 108 -0.46 8.64 -10.41
C ASP A 108 0.11 9.13 -9.07
N CYS A 109 -0.55 8.81 -7.95
CA CYS A 109 -0.07 9.17 -6.60
C CYS A 109 1.33 8.62 -6.32
N MET A 110 1.64 7.44 -6.86
CA MET A 110 2.89 6.69 -6.65
C MET A 110 4.03 7.11 -7.57
N SER A 111 3.77 7.97 -8.55
CA SER A 111 4.79 8.45 -9.48
C SER A 111 5.89 9.26 -8.76
N MET A 112 7.10 9.23 -9.31
CA MET A 112 8.27 9.95 -8.76
C MET A 112 8.15 11.47 -8.92
N GLY A 113 7.33 11.92 -9.86
CA GLY A 113 7.13 13.32 -10.18
C GLY A 113 5.85 13.48 -10.97
N LEU A 114 5.07 14.49 -10.59
CA LEU A 114 3.87 14.92 -11.29
C LEU A 114 4.02 16.38 -11.65
N ASP A 115 3.60 16.72 -12.86
CA ASP A 115 3.48 18.11 -13.26
C ASP A 115 2.38 18.81 -12.45
N ARG A 116 2.62 20.04 -12.01
CA ARG A 116 1.68 20.74 -11.12
C ARG A 116 0.39 21.11 -11.85
N ASP A 117 0.47 21.46 -13.14
CA ASP A 117 -0.71 21.83 -13.94
C ASP A 117 -1.57 20.58 -14.21
N TYR A 118 -0.93 19.43 -14.45
CA TYR A 118 -1.63 18.14 -14.49
C TYR A 118 -2.34 17.82 -13.17
N VAL A 119 -1.68 18.06 -12.03
CA VAL A 119 -2.27 17.78 -10.70
C VAL A 119 -3.48 18.66 -10.44
N ASP A 120 -3.38 19.95 -10.70
CA ASP A 120 -4.46 20.91 -10.40
C ASP A 120 -5.64 20.80 -11.38
N GLY A 121 -5.38 20.39 -12.62
CA GLY A 121 -6.41 20.12 -13.64
C GLY A 121 -6.84 18.66 -13.68
N GLU A 122 -6.21 17.89 -14.57
CA GLU A 122 -6.67 16.55 -14.97
C GLU A 122 -6.75 15.54 -13.81
N PHE A 123 -5.77 15.53 -12.91
CA PHE A 123 -5.74 14.59 -11.80
C PHE A 123 -6.83 14.91 -10.77
N ARG A 124 -7.01 16.19 -10.42
CA ARG A 124 -8.09 16.62 -9.52
C ARG A 124 -9.45 16.21 -10.07
N ASP A 125 -9.69 16.46 -11.36
CA ASP A 125 -10.90 16.02 -12.06
C ASP A 125 -11.10 14.51 -12.01
N LYS A 126 -10.03 13.73 -12.22
CA LYS A 126 -10.04 12.27 -12.16
C LYS A 126 -10.47 11.77 -10.78
N VAL A 127 -9.95 12.38 -9.73
CA VAL A 127 -10.28 12.06 -8.33
C VAL A 127 -11.75 12.39 -8.03
N VAL A 128 -12.22 13.59 -8.37
CA VAL A 128 -13.61 14.02 -8.17
C VAL A 128 -14.58 13.06 -8.86
N LYS A 129 -14.36 12.79 -10.16
CA LYS A 129 -15.21 11.87 -10.94
C LYS A 129 -15.23 10.46 -10.36
N SER A 130 -14.12 10.00 -9.79
CA SER A 130 -14.06 8.68 -9.16
C SER A 130 -14.87 8.61 -7.86
N VAL A 131 -14.87 9.70 -7.07
CA VAL A 131 -15.71 9.82 -5.86
C VAL A 131 -17.18 9.92 -6.22
N GLU A 132 -17.57 10.70 -7.23
CA GLU A 132 -18.96 10.78 -7.71
C GLU A 132 -19.48 9.41 -8.19
N LYS A 133 -18.66 8.68 -8.96
CA LYS A 133 -19.00 7.30 -9.36
C LYS A 133 -19.13 6.37 -8.16
N TYR A 134 -18.29 6.54 -7.13
CA TYR A 134 -18.39 5.75 -5.90
C TYR A 134 -19.73 6.03 -5.20
N GLU A 135 -20.13 7.29 -5.09
CA GLU A 135 -21.40 7.68 -4.49
C GLU A 135 -22.59 7.09 -5.27
N GLU A 136 -22.57 7.16 -6.60
CA GLU A 136 -23.60 6.53 -7.44
C GLU A 136 -23.65 5.00 -7.26
N TYR A 137 -22.49 4.34 -7.15
CA TYR A 137 -22.40 2.88 -7.24
C TYR A 137 -22.63 2.17 -5.91
N TYR A 138 -22.13 2.74 -4.80
CA TYR A 138 -22.12 2.10 -3.49
C TYR A 138 -23.05 2.80 -2.49
N TYR A 139 -23.01 4.13 -2.43
CA TYR A 139 -23.91 4.92 -1.57
C TYR A 139 -25.34 4.98 -2.13
N GLN A 140 -25.48 5.05 -3.45
CA GLN A 140 -26.76 5.02 -4.17
C GLN A 140 -27.71 6.15 -3.77
N TYR A 141 -27.15 7.22 -3.19
CA TYR A 141 -27.89 8.38 -2.67
C TYR A 141 -29.00 8.00 -1.66
N ASP A 142 -28.82 6.90 -0.95
CA ASP A 142 -29.77 6.40 0.05
C ASP A 142 -29.22 6.63 1.46
N VAL A 143 -29.99 7.34 2.30
CA VAL A 143 -29.65 7.63 3.69
C VAL A 143 -29.44 6.36 4.50
N ALA A 144 -30.16 5.26 4.21
CA ALA A 144 -29.95 3.98 4.89
C ALA A 144 -28.54 3.40 4.64
N ARG A 145 -27.89 3.83 3.56
CA ARG A 145 -26.56 3.39 3.12
C ARG A 145 -25.46 4.40 3.44
N LEU A 146 -25.74 5.42 4.25
CA LEU A 146 -24.78 6.48 4.62
C LEU A 146 -23.46 5.93 5.20
N SER A 147 -23.48 4.75 5.81
CA SER A 147 -22.28 4.10 6.34
C SER A 147 -21.23 3.73 5.27
N THR A 148 -21.63 3.73 3.99
CA THR A 148 -20.75 3.58 2.80
C THR A 148 -20.03 4.87 2.42
N CYS A 149 -20.31 6.01 3.06
CA CYS A 149 -19.56 7.27 2.88
C CYS A 149 -18.59 7.49 4.05
N PRO A 150 -17.55 6.64 4.25
CA PRO A 150 -16.58 6.87 5.31
C PRO A 150 -15.75 8.12 5.01
N LEU A 151 -15.19 8.71 6.07
CA LEU A 151 -14.25 9.82 5.98
C LEU A 151 -13.13 9.58 4.95
N THR A 152 -12.74 8.33 4.75
CA THR A 152 -11.67 7.94 3.84
C THR A 152 -12.02 8.15 2.36
N ILE A 153 -13.31 8.16 1.99
CA ILE A 153 -13.74 8.53 0.63
C ILE A 153 -13.59 10.02 0.42
N HIS A 154 -14.07 10.83 1.36
CA HIS A 154 -13.89 12.28 1.34
C HIS A 154 -12.41 12.68 1.32
N ALA A 155 -11.58 11.98 2.10
CA ALA A 155 -10.14 12.20 2.15
C ALA A 155 -9.43 12.05 0.79
N LEU A 156 -10.01 11.31 -0.17
CA LEU A 156 -9.45 11.22 -1.53
C LEU A 156 -9.45 12.58 -2.23
N LEU A 157 -10.45 13.42 -1.99
CA LEU A 157 -10.59 14.74 -2.61
C LEU A 157 -9.44 15.70 -2.25
N HIS A 158 -8.76 15.43 -1.13
CA HIS A 158 -7.62 16.24 -0.66
C HIS A 158 -6.27 15.76 -1.22
N ILE A 159 -6.21 14.60 -1.89
CA ILE A 159 -4.95 14.08 -2.45
C ILE A 159 -4.29 15.07 -3.42
N PRO A 160 -5.00 15.72 -4.36
CA PRO A 160 -4.38 16.72 -5.23
C PRO A 160 -3.72 17.87 -4.45
N ASP A 161 -4.40 18.38 -3.43
CA ASP A 161 -3.88 19.46 -2.57
C ASP A 161 -2.65 19.02 -1.77
N ASP A 162 -2.68 17.78 -1.25
CA ASP A 162 -1.54 17.19 -0.55
C ASP A 162 -0.34 17.03 -1.49
N ILE A 163 -0.57 16.58 -2.74
CA ILE A 163 0.49 16.44 -3.74
C ILE A 163 1.09 17.80 -4.11
N LEU A 164 0.27 18.84 -4.29
CA LEU A 164 0.73 20.19 -4.63
C LEU A 164 1.55 20.85 -3.50
N ARG A 165 1.31 20.45 -2.24
CA ARG A 165 1.99 20.99 -1.05
C ARG A 165 3.23 20.20 -0.66
N CYS A 166 3.16 18.88 -0.71
CA CYS A 166 4.15 17.97 -0.12
C CYS A 166 4.91 17.13 -1.16
N GLY A 167 4.56 17.25 -2.45
CA GLY A 167 5.04 16.37 -3.53
C GLY A 167 4.23 15.07 -3.62
N PRO A 168 4.54 14.18 -4.59
CA PRO A 168 3.85 12.90 -4.76
C PRO A 168 3.82 12.04 -3.48
N MET A 169 2.89 11.08 -3.39
CA MET A 169 2.67 10.26 -2.17
C MET A 169 3.95 9.63 -1.58
N PRO A 170 4.91 9.14 -2.38
CA PRO A 170 6.18 8.63 -1.87
C PRO A 170 7.04 9.63 -1.07
N CYS A 171 6.83 10.93 -1.24
CA CYS A 171 7.57 11.97 -0.53
C CYS A 171 7.14 12.12 0.93
N TYR A 172 5.88 11.80 1.27
CA TYR A 172 5.31 12.06 2.59
C TYR A 172 4.62 10.85 3.22
N TRP A 173 4.66 9.68 2.59
CA TRP A 173 4.12 8.46 3.18
C TRP A 173 4.92 7.95 4.39
N ASN A 174 4.27 7.15 5.23
CA ASN A 174 4.86 6.70 6.49
C ASN A 174 5.56 5.33 6.43
N TYR A 175 5.64 4.66 5.26
CA TYR A 175 6.27 3.33 5.17
C TYR A 175 7.70 3.30 5.73
N ILE A 176 8.51 4.31 5.36
CA ILE A 176 9.91 4.42 5.80
C ILE A 176 9.96 4.73 7.30
N THR A 177 9.16 5.71 7.73
CA THR A 177 9.10 6.14 9.13
C THR A 177 8.65 5.00 10.05
N GLU A 178 7.62 4.25 9.69
CA GLU A 178 7.13 3.11 10.49
C GLU A 178 8.15 1.98 10.56
N ARG A 179 8.82 1.68 9.44
CA ARG A 179 9.90 0.68 9.43
C ARG A 179 11.04 1.09 10.36
N PHE A 180 11.40 2.37 10.33
CA PHE A 180 12.41 2.95 11.21
C PHE A 180 11.98 2.92 12.69
N VAL A 181 10.76 3.36 13.01
CA VAL A 181 10.20 3.30 14.38
C VAL A 181 10.16 1.86 14.88
N GLY A 182 9.73 0.91 14.06
CA GLY A 182 9.74 -0.51 14.40
C GLY A 182 11.16 -1.03 14.70
N PHE A 183 12.17 -0.55 13.98
CA PHE A 183 13.57 -0.84 14.27
C PHE A 183 14.00 -0.25 15.63
N LEU A 184 13.64 1.01 15.93
CA LEU A 184 13.95 1.64 17.21
C LEU A 184 13.32 0.88 18.38
N VAL A 185 12.04 0.50 18.27
CA VAL A 185 11.33 -0.25 19.32
C VAL A 185 12.02 -1.60 19.59
N ARG A 186 12.40 -2.35 18.55
CA ARG A 186 13.12 -3.64 18.70
C ARG A 186 14.53 -3.49 19.26
N SER A 187 15.14 -2.32 19.08
CA SER A 187 16.45 -1.96 19.60
C SER A 187 16.43 -1.61 21.10
N SER A 188 15.25 -1.32 21.66
CA SER A 188 15.11 -1.23 23.12
C SER A 188 15.23 -2.60 23.76
N LYS A 189 16.21 -2.77 24.64
CA LYS A 189 16.31 -3.94 25.52
C LYS A 189 15.98 -3.61 26.97
N SER A 190 15.91 -2.33 27.32
CA SER A 190 15.52 -1.85 28.65
C SER A 190 14.15 -1.18 28.64
N ARG A 191 13.24 -1.65 29.50
CA ARG A 191 11.95 -0.97 29.76
C ARG A 191 12.10 0.23 30.70
N LYS A 192 13.12 0.22 31.57
CA LYS A 192 13.38 1.28 32.55
C LYS A 192 14.07 2.49 31.92
N ASP A 193 15.08 2.22 31.08
CA ASP A 193 15.94 3.24 30.47
C ASP A 193 15.95 3.09 28.94
N PRO A 194 14.80 3.30 28.29
CA PRO A 194 14.65 3.08 26.85
C PRO A 194 15.65 3.92 26.05
N TYR A 195 15.74 5.23 26.34
CA TYR A 195 16.60 6.17 25.61
C TYR A 195 18.08 5.77 25.62
N ALA A 196 18.59 5.38 26.78
CA ALA A 196 19.97 4.91 26.92
C ALA A 196 20.21 3.60 26.15
N SER A 197 19.22 2.71 26.13
CA SER A 197 19.27 1.45 25.37
C SER A 197 19.35 1.71 23.86
N PHE A 198 18.50 2.57 23.30
CA PHE A 198 18.55 2.85 21.86
C PHE A 198 19.82 3.59 21.48
N ALA A 199 20.24 4.59 22.27
CA ALA A 199 21.46 5.35 21.99
C ALA A 199 22.70 4.44 21.97
N ARG A 200 22.76 3.45 22.87
CA ARG A 200 23.79 2.42 22.86
C ARG A 200 23.73 1.59 21.57
N ARG A 201 22.55 1.12 21.18
CA ARG A 201 22.39 0.33 19.96
C ARG A 201 22.76 1.10 18.69
N LEU A 202 22.36 2.37 18.58
CA LEU A 202 22.77 3.24 17.47
C LEU A 202 24.29 3.41 17.43
N ARG A 203 24.92 3.61 18.59
CA ARG A 203 26.39 3.72 18.70
C ARG A 203 27.08 2.44 18.24
N GLU A 204 26.61 1.27 18.67
CA GLU A 204 27.14 -0.03 18.24
C GLU A 204 27.07 -0.19 16.71
N ILE A 205 25.95 0.17 16.10
CA ILE A 205 25.77 0.12 14.64
C ILE A 205 26.74 1.09 13.95
N ALA A 206 26.81 2.34 14.39
CA ALA A 206 27.70 3.34 13.80
C ALA A 206 29.19 2.96 13.94
N GLN A 207 29.60 2.41 15.09
CA GLN A 207 30.95 1.91 15.32
C GLN A 207 31.28 0.74 14.40
N ASN A 208 30.35 -0.22 14.25
CA ASN A 208 30.53 -1.34 13.34
C ASN A 208 30.64 -0.86 11.88
N SER A 209 29.76 0.04 11.44
CA SER A 209 29.85 0.66 10.10
C SER A 209 31.18 1.37 9.87
N ALA A 210 31.68 2.12 10.85
CA ALA A 210 32.98 2.79 10.74
C ALA A 210 34.15 1.79 10.62
N ILE A 211 34.11 0.67 11.35
CA ILE A 211 35.11 -0.40 11.25
C ILE A 211 35.05 -1.05 9.87
N LYS A 212 33.85 -1.42 9.39
CA LYS A 212 33.63 -1.99 8.05
C LYS A 212 34.25 -1.11 6.96
N VAL A 213 33.94 0.19 6.98
CA VAL A 213 34.45 1.13 5.96
C VAL A 213 35.95 1.34 6.08
N ARG A 214 36.47 1.54 7.29
CA ARG A 214 37.89 1.87 7.50
C ARG A 214 38.84 0.74 7.13
N PHE A 215 38.43 -0.50 7.37
CA PHE A 215 39.27 -1.68 7.17
C PHE A 215 38.88 -2.50 5.95
N HIS A 216 37.93 -2.02 5.15
CA HIS A 216 37.38 -2.74 4.00
C HIS A 216 36.84 -4.14 4.37
N LEU A 217 36.17 -4.24 5.52
CA LEU A 217 35.63 -5.49 6.08
C LEU A 217 34.12 -5.62 5.85
N GLN A 218 33.60 -5.06 4.76
CA GLN A 218 32.16 -5.06 4.50
C GLN A 218 31.61 -6.47 4.38
N GLU A 219 32.33 -7.37 3.69
CA GLU A 219 31.94 -8.76 3.45
C GLU A 219 32.20 -9.63 4.69
N GLU A 220 33.36 -9.48 5.35
CA GLU A 220 33.77 -10.32 6.47
C GLU A 220 32.98 -10.04 7.76
N LEU A 221 32.51 -8.81 7.94
CA LEU A 221 31.66 -8.41 9.06
C LEU A 221 30.19 -8.31 8.66
N ASP A 222 29.81 -8.87 7.52
CA ASP A 222 28.41 -9.05 7.17
C ASP A 222 27.79 -10.16 8.03
N LEU A 223 27.35 -9.77 9.23
CA LEU A 223 26.61 -10.62 10.16
C LEU A 223 25.11 -10.61 9.86
N SER A 224 24.69 -10.05 8.72
CA SER A 224 23.31 -10.15 8.31
C SER A 224 23.04 -11.58 7.85
N ASP A 225 21.97 -12.19 8.35
CA ASP A 225 21.37 -13.26 7.56
C ASP A 225 21.03 -12.62 6.22
N VAL A 226 21.47 -13.21 5.10
CA VAL A 226 21.37 -12.69 3.71
C VAL A 226 19.96 -12.17 3.32
N GLY A 227 18.93 -12.39 4.15
CA GLY A 227 17.59 -11.84 3.99
C GLY A 227 17.20 -10.61 4.85
N ASP A 228 18.01 -10.13 5.81
CA ASP A 228 17.50 -9.26 6.89
C ASP A 228 18.05 -7.82 6.94
N GLU A 229 19.15 -7.49 6.26
CA GLU A 229 19.62 -6.09 6.15
C GLU A 229 19.13 -5.39 4.87
N ASP A 230 19.17 -6.05 3.72
CA ASP A 230 18.62 -5.56 2.45
C ASP A 230 17.10 -5.32 2.51
N ARG A 231 16.36 -6.16 3.25
CA ARG A 231 14.90 -6.01 3.40
C ARG A 231 14.47 -4.89 4.37
N LYS A 232 15.34 -4.45 5.30
CA LYS A 232 14.90 -3.73 6.51
C LYS A 232 15.41 -2.30 6.67
N GLY A 233 16.13 -1.69 5.73
CA GLY A 233 16.47 -0.27 5.89
C GLY A 233 17.70 0.02 6.74
N ARG A 234 18.54 -0.98 7.04
CA ARG A 234 19.52 -0.91 8.14
C ARG A 234 20.91 -0.37 7.79
N LEU A 235 21.10 0.16 6.58
CA LEU A 235 22.34 0.86 6.22
C LEU A 235 22.22 2.35 6.56
N VAL A 236 22.93 2.76 7.62
CA VAL A 236 23.26 4.16 7.87
C VAL A 236 24.55 4.45 7.11
N LEU A 237 24.46 4.64 5.79
CA LEU A 237 25.46 5.29 4.92
C LEU A 237 24.91 5.31 3.47
N GLY A 238 24.81 6.49 2.86
CA GLY A 238 24.54 6.67 1.42
C GLY A 238 23.07 6.50 1.00
N CYS A 239 22.45 7.60 0.57
CA CYS A 239 21.08 7.71 0.10
C CYS A 239 20.73 6.82 -1.13
N GLU A 240 20.47 5.52 -0.94
CA GLU A 240 19.91 4.66 -2.02
C GLU A 240 18.54 4.03 -1.71
N TRP A 241 17.96 4.33 -0.54
CA TRP A 241 16.74 3.70 -0.05
C TRP A 241 15.43 4.12 -0.74
N ALA A 242 15.39 5.30 -1.36
CA ALA A 242 14.19 5.76 -2.04
C ALA A 242 13.88 4.92 -3.29
N CYS A 243 14.84 4.16 -3.82
CA CYS A 243 14.73 3.59 -5.16
C CYS A 243 14.14 2.18 -5.22
N SER A 244 14.30 1.27 -4.25
CA SER A 244 13.94 -0.15 -4.50
C SER A 244 12.42 -0.38 -4.56
N PHE A 245 11.65 0.19 -3.64
CA PHE A 245 10.18 0.07 -3.65
C PHE A 245 9.53 0.93 -4.75
N LEU A 246 10.14 2.06 -5.09
CA LEU A 246 9.68 2.92 -6.19
C LEU A 246 10.03 2.35 -7.57
N LYS A 247 11.22 1.75 -7.74
CA LYS A 247 11.62 1.05 -8.98
C LYS A 247 10.75 -0.17 -9.24
N SER A 248 10.13 -0.77 -8.23
CA SER A 248 9.28 -1.93 -8.43
C SER A 248 7.80 -1.62 -8.59
N VAL A 249 7.34 -0.40 -8.32
CA VAL A 249 5.95 0.01 -8.59
C VAL A 249 5.84 0.77 -9.91
N LEU A 250 6.96 1.25 -10.45
CA LEU A 250 7.02 2.15 -11.62
C LEU A 250 7.63 1.52 -12.89
N TYR A 251 7.86 0.20 -12.91
CA TYR A 251 8.26 -0.55 -14.11
C TYR A 251 7.43 -1.82 -14.30
#